data_AF-A0A357QM79-F1
#
_entry.id   AF-A0A357QM79-F1
#
_cell.length_a   1.000
_cell.length_b   1.000
_cell.length_c   1.000
_cell.angle_alpha   90.00
_cell.angle_beta   90.00
_cell.angle_gamma   90.00
#
_symmetry.space_group_name_H-M   'P 1'
#
loop_
_entity.id
_entity.type
_entity.pdbx_description
1 polymer ?
#
loop_
_entity_poly.entity_id
_entity_poly.type
_entity_poly.pdbx_seq_one_letter_code
_entity_poly.pdbx_strand_id
1 'polypeptide(L)'
;MYKDQKSIKKMKYNMKKNLFFILGILVMASLVLVSCKKNNDDEDEDQSKLPTSFKVDIPSSISQPFTGKGTKDVATDTIPGDDLYRHLGTFIYVGEEAAEIVQHIITFIAVYNINHAMDLTYVSNDDGRDKHLVVVENSTYDGQTWEFQLTITDSDSESAADGGKGIQIFWNTDPVKGIAILKPYNLDRDEHLGYPDAMYRVDYSEAGEYGYEKHMIVYIANLPLADPLVNPYSMKTLKMFAGKSGNVVDVYGNSDHPNAKFYNADTGFNWAFAASAKYTENIGVAEVGLPRSTSTATDRENLLVTNSMRNVLSNQIYEVWPTISTESVNAYLFNTQAPGYFNNGGFVAAGTSPGTQYDDIDTRKDNLTPYCPVTVTNLTIEFK
;
A
#
# COMPACT_ATOMS: atom_id res chain seq x y z
N MET A 1 14.87 0.11 33.76
CA MET A 1 15.53 -1.12 33.27
C MET A 1 14.71 -2.41 33.43
N TYR A 2 13.85 -2.58 34.46
CA TYR A 2 12.99 -3.78 34.60
C TYR A 2 11.55 -3.65 34.01
N LYS A 3 11.15 -2.46 33.53
CA LYS A 3 9.85 -2.23 32.87
C LYS A 3 9.85 -2.55 31.36
N ASP A 4 11.01 -2.45 30.70
CA ASP A 4 11.11 -2.62 29.23
C ASP A 4 11.10 -4.07 28.75
N GLN A 5 11.55 -5.02 29.59
CA GLN A 5 11.47 -6.45 29.23
C GLN A 5 10.03 -7.00 29.27
N LYS A 6 9.12 -6.36 30.01
CA LYS A 6 7.70 -6.75 30.05
C LYS A 6 6.96 -6.31 28.78
N SER A 7 7.34 -5.18 28.18
CA SER A 7 6.76 -4.67 26.92
C SER A 7 7.15 -5.55 25.73
N ILE A 8 8.42 -5.95 25.64
CA ILE A 8 8.93 -6.82 24.55
C ILE A 8 8.39 -8.25 24.65
N LYS A 9 8.16 -8.78 25.86
CA LYS A 9 7.45 -10.06 26.06
C LYS A 9 5.97 -9.98 25.67
N LYS A 10 5.30 -8.83 25.88
CA LYS A 10 3.91 -8.61 25.47
C LYS A 10 3.77 -8.54 23.93
N MET A 11 4.77 -7.95 23.26
CA MET A 11 4.81 -7.84 21.80
C MET A 11 5.10 -9.19 21.11
N LYS A 12 6.01 -10.00 21.65
CA LYS A 12 6.24 -11.39 21.16
C LYS A 12 5.07 -12.33 21.45
N TYR A 13 4.27 -12.05 22.47
CA TYR A 13 3.03 -12.79 22.76
C TYR A 13 1.92 -12.43 21.77
N ASN A 14 1.79 -11.16 21.38
CA ASN A 14 0.81 -10.71 20.40
C ASN A 14 1.11 -11.19 18.96
N MET A 15 2.36 -11.28 18.53
CA MET A 15 2.71 -11.86 17.22
C MET A 15 2.40 -13.37 17.11
N LYS A 16 2.55 -14.13 18.20
CA LYS A 16 2.09 -15.53 18.21
C LYS A 16 0.56 -15.63 18.25
N LYS A 17 -0.13 -14.61 18.76
CA LYS A 17 -1.59 -14.51 18.73
C LYS A 17 -2.10 -14.23 17.31
N ASN A 18 -1.39 -13.43 16.50
CA ASN A 18 -1.75 -13.17 15.09
C ASN A 18 -1.53 -14.38 14.16
N LEU A 19 -0.57 -15.26 14.48
CA LEU A 19 -0.45 -16.55 13.77
C LEU A 19 -1.53 -17.56 14.21
N PHE A 20 -2.04 -17.43 15.45
CA PHE A 20 -3.23 -18.15 15.94
C PHE A 20 -4.56 -17.47 15.55
N PHE A 21 -4.53 -16.23 15.05
CA PHE A 21 -5.69 -15.43 14.61
C PHE A 21 -6.27 -15.98 13.30
N ILE A 22 -5.40 -16.51 12.43
CA ILE A 22 -5.79 -17.22 11.20
C ILE A 22 -6.24 -18.67 11.50
N LEU A 23 -5.70 -19.29 12.56
CA LEU A 23 -6.10 -20.64 12.99
C LEU A 23 -7.39 -20.64 13.84
N GLY A 24 -7.75 -19.51 14.44
CA GLY A 24 -8.93 -19.34 15.30
C GLY A 24 -10.24 -19.24 14.53
N ILE A 25 -10.20 -18.70 13.30
CA ILE A 25 -11.29 -18.78 12.32
C ILE A 25 -11.56 -20.26 11.94
N LEU A 26 -10.57 -21.13 12.11
CA LEU A 26 -10.51 -22.49 11.57
C LEU A 26 -11.15 -23.59 12.45
N VAL A 27 -11.68 -23.29 13.65
CA VAL A 27 -12.17 -24.35 14.57
C VAL A 27 -13.63 -24.20 15.04
N MET A 28 -14.34 -23.10 14.76
CA MET A 28 -15.72 -22.93 15.28
C MET A 28 -16.85 -22.66 14.26
N ALA A 29 -16.56 -22.55 12.97
CA ALA A 29 -17.63 -22.59 11.95
C ALA A 29 -18.19 -24.01 11.71
N SER A 30 -17.56 -25.05 12.27
CA SER A 30 -17.99 -26.45 12.13
C SER A 30 -19.09 -26.89 13.11
N LEU A 31 -19.67 -26.00 13.93
CA LEU A 31 -20.57 -26.41 15.01
C LEU A 31 -21.96 -25.73 15.07
N VAL A 32 -22.36 -24.90 14.10
CA VAL A 32 -23.73 -24.30 14.13
C VAL A 32 -24.53 -24.48 12.83
N LEU A 33 -24.15 -25.42 11.95
CA LEU A 33 -25.01 -25.87 10.86
C LEU A 33 -25.58 -27.27 11.14
N VAL A 34 -26.36 -27.40 12.22
CA VAL A 34 -27.26 -28.54 12.42
C VAL A 34 -28.71 -28.05 12.36
N SER A 35 -29.18 -27.74 11.16
CA SER A 35 -30.58 -27.95 10.78
C SER A 35 -30.77 -27.74 9.27
N CYS A 36 -30.32 -28.70 8.48
CA CYS A 36 -31.04 -29.19 7.30
C CYS A 36 -30.41 -30.54 6.90
N LYS A 37 -31.11 -31.64 7.19
CA LYS A 37 -30.67 -32.99 6.80
C LYS A 37 -31.14 -33.28 5.37
N LYS A 38 -30.14 -33.60 4.53
CA LYS A 38 -30.11 -34.48 3.35
C LYS A 38 -30.95 -34.12 2.11
N ASN A 39 -30.25 -33.97 0.99
CA ASN A 39 -30.09 -35.09 0.05
C ASN A 39 -28.72 -35.06 -0.62
N ASN A 40 -28.17 -36.26 -0.83
CA ASN A 40 -27.04 -36.50 -1.71
C ASN A 40 -27.50 -36.20 -3.13
N ASP A 41 -26.81 -35.31 -3.83
CA ASP A 41 -26.69 -35.27 -5.28
C ASP A 41 -25.31 -34.67 -5.59
N ASP A 42 -24.77 -35.06 -6.74
CA ASP A 42 -23.36 -35.02 -7.13
C ASP A 42 -22.62 -33.70 -6.82
N GLU A 43 -21.37 -33.82 -6.34
CA GLU A 43 -20.41 -32.71 -6.29
C GLU A 43 -20.08 -32.31 -7.73
N ASP A 44 -20.90 -31.44 -8.32
CA ASP A 44 -20.43 -30.61 -9.42
C ASP A 44 -19.25 -29.78 -8.87
N GLU A 45 -18.05 -30.02 -9.43
CA GLU A 45 -16.92 -29.10 -9.35
C GLU A 45 -17.36 -27.79 -10.01
N ASP A 46 -18.12 -26.98 -9.28
CA ASP A 46 -18.47 -25.63 -9.67
C ASP A 46 -17.15 -24.85 -9.62
N GLN A 47 -16.46 -24.80 -10.76
CA GLN A 47 -15.19 -24.10 -10.93
C GLN A 47 -15.35 -22.71 -10.35
N SER A 48 -14.55 -22.40 -9.32
CA SER A 48 -14.63 -21.13 -8.62
C SER A 48 -14.61 -19.98 -9.62
N LYS A 49 -15.73 -19.26 -9.75
CA LYS A 49 -15.92 -18.10 -10.65
C LYS A 49 -15.24 -16.85 -10.09
N LEU A 50 -14.08 -17.02 -9.48
CA LEU A 50 -13.40 -15.98 -8.73
C LEU A 50 -11.95 -15.90 -9.19
N PRO A 51 -11.42 -14.69 -9.38
CA PRO A 51 -10.03 -14.56 -9.76
C PRO A 51 -9.09 -15.13 -8.69
N THR A 52 -8.07 -15.85 -9.15
CA THR A 52 -7.08 -16.49 -8.26
C THR A 52 -6.15 -15.48 -7.61
N SER A 53 -6.05 -14.28 -8.17
CA SER A 53 -5.20 -13.20 -7.68
C SER A 53 -5.83 -11.82 -7.88
N PHE A 54 -5.68 -10.94 -6.90
CA PHE A 54 -6.03 -9.51 -6.90
C PHE A 54 -4.85 -8.63 -6.49
N LYS A 55 -3.62 -9.15 -6.62
CA LYS A 55 -2.40 -8.40 -6.33
C LYS A 55 -1.31 -8.57 -7.37
N VAL A 56 -0.42 -7.58 -7.38
CA VAL A 56 0.88 -7.65 -8.05
C VAL A 56 1.94 -7.74 -6.97
N ASP A 57 2.64 -8.88 -6.90
CA ASP A 57 3.76 -9.05 -5.97
C ASP A 57 4.93 -8.16 -6.39
N ILE A 58 5.51 -7.45 -5.42
CA ILE A 58 6.62 -6.52 -5.64
C ILE A 58 7.90 -7.09 -5.01
N PRO A 59 9.04 -7.10 -5.71
CA PRO A 59 10.28 -7.64 -5.16
C PRO A 59 10.74 -6.91 -3.90
N SER A 60 11.26 -7.67 -2.93
CA SER A 60 11.63 -7.11 -1.62
C SER A 60 12.77 -6.10 -1.67
N SER A 61 13.52 -6.05 -2.78
CA SER A 61 14.51 -5.01 -3.04
C SER A 61 13.92 -3.59 -3.04
N ILE A 62 12.63 -3.45 -3.38
CA ILE A 62 11.93 -2.15 -3.39
C ILE A 62 10.67 -2.13 -2.53
N SER A 63 10.18 -3.28 -2.05
CA SER A 63 9.05 -3.39 -1.12
C SER A 63 9.49 -4.04 0.19
N GLN A 64 9.65 -3.25 1.25
CA GLN A 64 10.15 -3.78 2.52
C GLN A 64 9.58 -3.05 3.73
N PRO A 65 9.25 -3.78 4.83
CA PRO A 65 8.77 -3.16 6.04
C PRO A 65 9.85 -2.31 6.70
N PHE A 66 9.42 -1.28 7.44
CA PHE A 66 10.33 -0.50 8.27
C PHE A 66 10.89 -1.36 9.41
N THR A 67 12.13 -1.80 9.30
CA THR A 67 12.88 -2.39 10.41
C THR A 67 13.82 -1.32 10.95
N GLY A 68 13.43 -0.67 12.06
CA GLY A 68 14.09 0.54 12.60
C GLY A 68 15.53 0.37 13.11
N LYS A 69 16.43 -0.19 12.32
CA LYS A 69 17.87 -0.26 12.57
C LYS A 69 18.61 0.01 11.26
N GLY A 70 18.59 1.27 10.83
CA GLY A 70 19.69 1.77 10.00
C GLY A 70 20.96 1.61 10.80
N THR A 71 21.86 0.74 10.33
CA THR A 71 23.24 0.70 10.83
C THR A 71 23.83 2.08 10.55
N LYS A 72 24.02 2.88 11.61
CA LYS A 72 24.94 4.00 11.54
C LYS A 72 26.29 3.41 11.18
N ASP A 73 26.71 3.55 9.92
CA ASP A 73 28.09 3.32 9.60
C ASP A 73 28.88 4.47 10.24
N VAL A 74 29.74 4.14 11.19
CA VAL A 74 30.40 5.10 12.09
C VAL A 74 31.57 5.82 11.37
N ALA A 75 31.57 5.82 10.03
CA ALA A 75 32.68 6.25 9.21
C ALA A 75 32.40 7.50 8.34
N THR A 76 31.17 8.02 8.23
CA THR A 76 30.88 9.16 7.35
C THR A 76 29.80 10.11 7.88
N ASP A 77 30.07 11.42 7.84
CA ASP A 77 29.12 12.54 7.99
C ASP A 77 28.14 12.61 6.78
N THR A 78 27.54 11.50 6.40
CA THR A 78 26.62 11.38 5.25
C THR A 78 25.28 10.85 5.73
N ILE A 79 24.17 11.40 5.23
CA ILE A 79 22.86 10.81 5.49
C ILE A 79 22.85 9.40 4.85
N PRO A 80 22.56 8.33 5.62
CA PRO A 80 22.50 6.99 5.05
C PRO A 80 21.45 6.94 3.92
N GLY A 81 21.83 6.44 2.74
CA GLY A 81 20.90 6.27 1.62
C GLY A 81 19.73 5.36 2.00
N ASP A 82 20.01 4.36 2.83
CA ASP A 82 18.99 3.54 3.48
C ASP A 82 17.98 4.38 4.24
N ASP A 83 18.35 5.38 5.02
CA ASP A 83 17.38 6.13 5.81
C ASP A 83 16.41 6.94 4.93
N LEU A 84 16.87 7.37 3.75
CA LEU A 84 16.11 8.22 2.83
C LEU A 84 15.23 7.43 1.85
N TYR A 85 15.79 6.40 1.23
CA TYR A 85 15.07 5.55 0.29
C TYR A 85 14.27 4.42 0.97
N ARG A 86 14.55 4.08 2.25
CA ARG A 86 13.72 3.09 2.98
C ARG A 86 12.33 3.61 3.30
N HIS A 87 12.13 4.92 3.38
CA HIS A 87 10.79 5.51 3.44
C HIS A 87 9.98 5.13 2.19
N LEU A 88 10.58 5.26 1.00
CA LEU A 88 9.97 4.78 -0.25
C LEU A 88 9.63 3.28 -0.15
N GLY A 89 10.60 2.45 0.24
CA GLY A 89 10.37 1.00 0.34
C GLY A 89 9.23 0.63 1.30
N THR A 90 9.05 1.43 2.35
CA THR A 90 7.94 1.28 3.31
C THR A 90 6.61 1.68 2.68
N PHE A 91 6.55 2.76 1.87
CA PHE A 91 5.31 3.19 1.23
C PHE A 91 4.85 2.21 0.15
N ILE A 92 5.80 1.67 -0.62
CA ILE A 92 5.54 0.58 -1.57
C ILE A 92 5.00 -0.64 -0.83
N TYR A 93 5.65 -1.02 0.28
CA TYR A 93 5.21 -2.13 1.13
C TYR A 93 3.81 -1.94 1.69
N VAL A 94 3.47 -0.75 2.19
CA VAL A 94 2.11 -0.45 2.66
C VAL A 94 1.08 -0.59 1.53
N GLY A 95 1.43 -0.18 0.31
CA GLY A 95 0.58 -0.37 -0.85
C GLY A 95 0.39 -1.84 -1.23
N GLU A 96 1.47 -2.63 -1.20
CA GLU A 96 1.43 -4.08 -1.46
C GLU A 96 0.59 -4.83 -0.42
N GLU A 97 0.79 -4.55 0.87
CA GLU A 97 0.03 -5.18 1.97
C GLU A 97 -1.46 -4.82 1.93
N ALA A 98 -1.82 -3.61 1.48
CA ALA A 98 -3.22 -3.25 1.25
C ALA A 98 -3.87 -4.13 0.18
N ALA A 99 -3.13 -4.49 -0.88
CA ALA A 99 -3.61 -5.44 -1.89
C ALA A 99 -3.66 -6.89 -1.37
N GLU A 100 -2.79 -7.25 -0.42
CA GLU A 100 -2.82 -8.57 0.24
C GLU A 100 -4.10 -8.79 1.06
N ILE A 101 -4.62 -7.75 1.73
CA ILE A 101 -5.91 -7.82 2.41
C ILE A 101 -7.03 -8.16 1.41
N VAL A 102 -7.02 -7.52 0.24
CA VAL A 102 -8.00 -7.79 -0.83
C VAL A 102 -7.87 -9.21 -1.36
N GLN A 103 -6.64 -9.68 -1.57
CA GLN A 103 -6.36 -11.06 -1.97
C GLN A 103 -6.98 -12.06 -1.00
N HIS A 104 -6.84 -11.84 0.31
CA HIS A 104 -7.42 -12.72 1.32
C HIS A 104 -8.94 -12.73 1.25
N ILE A 105 -9.59 -11.57 1.06
CA ILE A 105 -11.05 -11.50 0.94
C ILE A 105 -11.52 -12.29 -0.29
N ILE A 106 -10.89 -12.12 -1.45
CA ILE A 106 -11.24 -12.87 -2.67
C ILE A 106 -11.04 -14.38 -2.47
N THR A 107 -9.96 -14.77 -1.78
CA THR A 107 -9.70 -16.17 -1.44
C THR A 107 -10.81 -16.72 -0.53
N PHE A 108 -11.32 -15.94 0.42
CA PHE A 108 -12.45 -16.34 1.27
C PHE A 108 -13.76 -16.45 0.48
N ILE A 109 -14.05 -15.49 -0.40
CA ILE A 109 -15.21 -15.56 -1.30
C ILE A 109 -15.15 -16.85 -2.13
N ALA A 110 -13.95 -17.26 -2.55
CA ALA A 110 -13.72 -18.50 -3.31
C ALA A 110 -13.92 -19.76 -2.48
N VAL A 111 -13.36 -19.82 -1.28
CA VAL A 111 -13.48 -20.98 -0.38
C VAL A 111 -14.92 -21.21 0.05
N TYR A 112 -15.71 -20.16 0.26
CA TYR A 112 -17.10 -20.26 0.69
C TYR A 112 -18.10 -20.31 -0.48
N ASN A 113 -17.63 -20.46 -1.72
CA ASN A 113 -18.47 -20.48 -2.93
C ASN A 113 -19.46 -19.31 -2.98
N ILE A 114 -18.99 -18.11 -2.64
CA ILE A 114 -19.74 -16.88 -2.81
C ILE A 114 -19.68 -16.49 -4.31
N ASN A 115 -20.37 -17.30 -5.13
CA ASN A 115 -20.31 -17.28 -6.59
C ASN A 115 -21.68 -16.97 -7.25
N HIS A 116 -22.65 -16.57 -6.44
CA HIS A 116 -24.01 -16.20 -6.84
C HIS A 116 -24.56 -15.13 -5.90
N ALA A 117 -25.66 -14.49 -6.31
CA ALA A 117 -26.36 -13.54 -5.45
C ALA A 117 -26.80 -14.19 -4.13
N MET A 118 -26.43 -13.58 -3.01
CA MET A 118 -26.74 -14.08 -1.68
C MET A 118 -26.92 -12.95 -0.68
N ASP A 119 -27.60 -13.25 0.42
CA ASP A 119 -27.93 -12.31 1.48
C ASP A 119 -27.88 -13.06 2.81
N LEU A 120 -26.98 -12.63 3.71
CA LEU A 120 -26.82 -13.25 5.03
C LEU A 120 -26.39 -12.23 6.09
N THR A 121 -26.72 -12.53 7.34
CA THR A 121 -26.25 -11.79 8.51
C THR A 121 -25.47 -12.73 9.42
N TYR A 122 -24.34 -12.27 9.94
CA TYR A 122 -23.54 -13.00 10.92
C TYR A 122 -23.04 -12.06 12.03
N VAL A 123 -22.84 -12.61 13.22
CA VAL A 123 -22.20 -11.87 14.32
C VAL A 123 -20.68 -11.95 14.14
N SER A 124 -20.01 -10.80 14.05
CA SER A 124 -18.55 -10.75 14.02
C SER A 124 -17.95 -11.23 15.33
N ASN A 125 -16.93 -12.10 15.25
CA ASN A 125 -16.19 -12.53 16.44
C ASN A 125 -15.18 -11.48 16.92
N ASP A 126 -14.90 -10.47 16.10
CA ASP A 126 -13.87 -9.47 16.36
C ASP A 126 -14.42 -8.35 17.25
N ASP A 127 -15.61 -7.82 16.93
CA ASP A 127 -16.26 -6.73 17.66
C ASP A 127 -17.65 -7.10 18.24
N GLY A 128 -18.11 -8.34 18.03
CA GLY A 128 -19.40 -8.82 18.54
C GLY A 128 -20.63 -8.22 17.85
N ARG A 129 -20.47 -7.51 16.72
CA ARG A 129 -21.54 -6.78 16.04
C ARG A 129 -22.10 -7.55 14.87
N ASP A 130 -23.37 -7.31 14.55
CA ASP A 130 -24.02 -7.90 13.39
C ASP A 130 -23.46 -7.30 12.09
N LYS A 131 -23.00 -8.17 11.20
CA LYS A 131 -22.52 -7.84 9.86
C LYS A 131 -23.47 -8.43 8.83
N HIS A 132 -23.91 -7.58 7.91
CA HIS A 132 -24.79 -7.95 6.81
C HIS A 132 -23.99 -8.04 5.51
N LEU A 133 -23.98 -9.21 4.89
CA LEU A 133 -23.29 -9.50 3.65
C LEU A 133 -24.32 -9.70 2.53
N VAL A 134 -24.15 -8.95 1.45
CA VAL A 134 -25.00 -9.05 0.26
C VAL A 134 -24.14 -9.16 -0.98
N VAL A 135 -24.45 -10.13 -1.84
CA VAL A 135 -23.91 -10.25 -3.19
C VAL A 135 -25.02 -10.06 -4.20
N VAL A 136 -24.78 -9.18 -5.18
CA VAL A 136 -25.69 -8.92 -6.29
C VAL A 136 -24.95 -9.06 -7.61
N GLU A 137 -25.68 -9.45 -8.65
CA GLU A 137 -25.16 -9.55 -10.02
C GLU A 137 -25.40 -8.27 -10.81
N ASN A 138 -24.63 -8.06 -11.87
CA ASN A 138 -24.82 -6.97 -12.85
C ASN A 138 -24.84 -5.56 -12.24
N SER A 139 -23.95 -5.32 -11.28
CA SER A 139 -23.87 -4.04 -10.58
C SER A 139 -23.09 -2.99 -11.36
N THR A 140 -23.65 -1.79 -11.53
CA THR A 140 -22.94 -0.68 -12.16
C THR A 140 -22.16 0.16 -11.14
N TYR A 141 -20.87 0.38 -11.38
CA TYR A 141 -20.01 1.27 -10.60
C TYR A 141 -18.88 1.82 -11.48
N ASP A 142 -18.49 3.07 -11.27
CA ASP A 142 -17.39 3.76 -11.98
C ASP A 142 -17.52 3.67 -13.53
N GLY A 143 -18.75 3.78 -14.04
CA GLY A 143 -19.05 3.71 -15.47
C GLY A 143 -18.98 2.30 -16.11
N GLN A 144 -18.74 1.26 -15.31
CA GLN A 144 -18.67 -0.13 -15.76
C GLN A 144 -19.77 -0.98 -15.10
N THR A 145 -20.27 -1.98 -15.83
CA THR A 145 -21.09 -3.06 -15.25
C THR A 145 -20.17 -4.21 -14.84
N TRP A 146 -20.27 -4.59 -13.57
CA TRP A 146 -19.54 -5.68 -12.94
C TRP A 146 -20.42 -6.92 -12.85
N GLU A 147 -19.82 -8.09 -13.08
CA GLU A 147 -20.50 -9.37 -13.01
C GLU A 147 -21.11 -9.57 -11.62
N PHE A 148 -20.32 -9.26 -10.59
CA PHE A 148 -20.75 -9.34 -9.20
C PHE A 148 -20.33 -8.11 -8.39
N GLN A 149 -21.12 -7.81 -7.37
CA GLN A 149 -20.77 -6.91 -6.28
C GLN A 149 -21.04 -7.60 -4.95
N LEU A 150 -20.07 -7.60 -4.06
CA LEU A 150 -20.22 -7.95 -2.65
C LEU A 150 -20.17 -6.67 -1.80
N THR A 151 -21.09 -6.55 -0.84
CA THR A 151 -21.08 -5.51 0.20
C THR A 151 -21.14 -6.17 1.56
N ILE A 152 -20.29 -5.75 2.49
CA ILE A 152 -20.41 -6.08 3.92
C ILE A 152 -20.66 -4.78 4.69
N THR A 153 -21.72 -4.77 5.49
CA THR A 153 -22.19 -3.61 6.26
C THR A 153 -22.24 -3.96 7.74
N ASP A 154 -21.81 -3.04 8.60
CA ASP A 154 -22.07 -3.06 10.04
C ASP A 154 -23.55 -2.67 10.26
N SER A 155 -24.41 -3.65 10.55
CA SER A 155 -25.86 -3.46 10.65
C SER A 155 -26.24 -2.41 11.70
N ASP A 156 -25.46 -2.34 12.77
CA ASP A 156 -25.60 -1.34 13.84
C ASP A 156 -25.17 0.08 13.44
N SER A 157 -24.73 0.30 12.20
CA SER A 157 -24.20 1.58 11.72
C SER A 157 -24.69 2.00 10.34
N GLU A 158 -25.79 1.41 9.87
CA GLU A 158 -26.44 1.78 8.61
C GLU A 158 -26.86 3.25 8.54
N SER A 159 -27.05 3.92 9.69
CA SER A 159 -27.37 5.35 9.75
C SER A 159 -26.16 6.28 9.59
N ALA A 160 -24.93 5.74 9.53
CA ALA A 160 -23.73 6.52 9.29
C ALA A 160 -23.68 7.04 7.83
N ALA A 161 -22.88 8.07 7.57
CA ALA A 161 -22.80 8.68 6.24
C ALA A 161 -22.31 7.73 5.14
N ASP A 162 -21.51 6.73 5.50
CA ASP A 162 -21.04 5.65 4.63
C ASP A 162 -22.01 4.46 4.54
N GLY A 163 -23.16 4.54 5.22
CA GLY A 163 -24.15 3.48 5.34
C GLY A 163 -23.65 2.28 6.16
N GLY A 164 -22.62 2.45 7.00
CA GLY A 164 -22.04 1.36 7.79
C GLY A 164 -21.20 0.38 6.97
N LYS A 165 -20.94 0.66 5.69
CA LYS A 165 -20.19 -0.24 4.80
C LYS A 165 -18.76 -0.41 5.29
N GLY A 166 -18.33 -1.67 5.45
CA GLY A 166 -16.95 -2.03 5.78
C GLY A 166 -16.17 -2.52 4.57
N ILE A 167 -16.82 -3.30 3.69
CA ILE A 167 -16.22 -3.82 2.46
C ILE A 167 -17.20 -3.61 1.31
N GLN A 168 -16.66 -3.25 0.15
CA GLN A 168 -17.36 -3.36 -1.12
C GLN A 168 -16.39 -3.86 -2.20
N ILE A 169 -16.74 -4.95 -2.87
CA ILE A 169 -15.91 -5.57 -3.90
C ILE A 169 -16.72 -5.75 -5.15
N PHE A 170 -16.14 -5.39 -6.28
CA PHE A 170 -16.68 -5.57 -7.63
C PHE A 170 -15.71 -6.43 -8.42
N TRP A 171 -16.19 -7.42 -9.17
CA TRP A 171 -15.30 -8.23 -10.00
C TRP A 171 -15.95 -8.77 -11.27
N ASN A 172 -15.09 -9.02 -12.25
CA ASN A 172 -15.37 -9.76 -13.47
C ASN A 172 -14.41 -10.95 -13.54
N THR A 173 -14.87 -12.04 -14.13
CA THR A 173 -14.07 -13.27 -14.28
C THR A 173 -13.28 -13.33 -15.57
N ASP A 174 -13.78 -12.71 -16.65
CA ASP A 174 -13.13 -12.70 -17.97
C ASP A 174 -13.32 -11.35 -18.70
N PRO A 175 -12.24 -10.56 -18.92
CA PRO A 175 -10.95 -10.71 -18.26
C PRO A 175 -11.09 -10.47 -16.75
N VAL A 176 -10.17 -11.04 -15.96
CA VAL A 176 -10.08 -10.79 -14.52
C VAL A 176 -9.88 -9.30 -14.28
N LYS A 177 -10.87 -8.68 -13.63
CA LYS A 177 -10.83 -7.29 -13.16
C LYS A 177 -11.53 -7.20 -11.83
N GLY A 178 -11.16 -6.22 -11.02
CA GLY A 178 -11.99 -5.87 -9.88
C GLY A 178 -11.57 -4.62 -9.14
N ILE A 179 -12.48 -4.15 -8.31
CA ILE A 179 -12.31 -3.01 -7.42
C ILE A 179 -12.68 -3.47 -6.03
N ALA A 180 -11.80 -3.29 -5.06
CA ALA A 180 -12.10 -3.52 -3.66
C ALA A 180 -11.97 -2.21 -2.89
N ILE A 181 -12.97 -1.87 -2.09
CA ILE A 181 -13.05 -0.68 -1.24
C ILE A 181 -13.24 -1.16 0.19
N LEU A 182 -12.43 -0.66 1.12
CA LEU A 182 -12.43 -1.08 2.51
C LEU A 182 -12.40 0.11 3.45
N LYS A 183 -13.17 0.00 4.54
CA LYS A 183 -13.12 0.86 5.71
C LYS A 183 -12.99 -0.03 6.95
N PRO A 184 -11.77 -0.33 7.41
CA PRO A 184 -11.53 -1.30 8.49
C PRO A 184 -12.31 -1.01 9.77
N TYR A 185 -12.52 0.27 10.09
CA TYR A 185 -13.30 0.68 11.25
C TYR A 185 -14.71 0.06 11.31
N ASN A 186 -15.38 -0.10 10.17
CA ASN A 186 -16.72 -0.71 10.16
C ASN A 186 -16.69 -2.25 10.24
N LEU A 187 -15.53 -2.88 9.98
CA LEU A 187 -15.36 -4.32 10.12
C LEU A 187 -15.06 -4.74 11.55
N ASP A 188 -14.19 -3.97 12.22
CA ASP A 188 -13.81 -4.18 13.61
C ASP A 188 -13.59 -2.82 14.28
N ARG A 189 -14.57 -2.42 15.09
CA ARG A 189 -14.51 -1.14 15.81
C ARG A 189 -13.56 -1.16 16.99
N ASP A 190 -13.33 -2.31 17.61
CA ASP A 190 -12.56 -2.39 18.84
C ASP A 190 -11.06 -2.23 18.57
N GLU A 191 -10.56 -2.82 17.47
CA GLU A 191 -9.15 -2.69 17.10
C GLU A 191 -8.83 -1.40 16.31
N HIS A 192 -9.83 -0.79 15.65
CA HIS A 192 -9.61 0.34 14.73
C HIS A 192 -10.13 1.69 15.22
N LEU A 193 -10.39 1.86 16.53
CA LEU A 193 -10.83 3.13 17.12
C LEU A 193 -9.97 4.34 16.74
N GLY A 194 -8.67 4.13 16.49
CA GLY A 194 -7.74 5.19 16.10
C GLY A 194 -7.83 5.63 14.63
N TYR A 195 -8.56 4.90 13.79
CA TYR A 195 -8.57 5.04 12.33
C TYR A 195 -10.00 5.10 11.76
N PRO A 196 -10.93 5.90 12.34
CA PRO A 196 -12.35 5.81 12.03
C PRO A 196 -12.69 6.16 10.58
N ASP A 197 -11.86 6.99 9.93
CA ASP A 197 -12.10 7.50 8.58
C ASP A 197 -11.15 6.90 7.54
N ALA A 198 -10.21 6.05 7.95
CA ALA A 198 -9.23 5.47 7.05
C ALA A 198 -9.90 4.53 6.04
N MET A 199 -9.63 4.76 4.76
CA MET A 199 -10.18 3.97 3.66
C MET A 199 -9.10 3.54 2.68
N TYR A 200 -9.34 2.39 2.06
CA TYR A 200 -8.46 1.76 1.09
C TYR A 200 -9.28 1.43 -0.16
N ARG A 201 -8.68 1.62 -1.33
CA ARG A 201 -9.24 1.12 -2.60
C ARG A 201 -8.12 0.46 -3.40
N VAL A 202 -8.42 -0.69 -4.00
CA VAL A 202 -7.51 -1.40 -4.90
C VAL A 202 -8.27 -1.71 -6.18
N ASP A 203 -7.76 -1.20 -7.29
CA ASP A 203 -8.23 -1.51 -8.63
C ASP A 203 -7.25 -2.51 -9.24
N TYR A 204 -7.73 -3.67 -9.70
CA TYR A 204 -6.91 -4.74 -10.27
C TYR A 204 -7.41 -5.14 -11.66
N SER A 205 -6.50 -5.51 -12.56
CA SER A 205 -6.85 -5.95 -13.90
C SER A 205 -5.75 -6.80 -14.55
N GLU A 206 -6.16 -7.88 -15.20
CA GLU A 206 -5.36 -8.74 -16.07
C GLU A 206 -5.73 -8.56 -17.56
N ALA A 207 -6.47 -7.48 -17.88
CA ALA A 207 -6.99 -7.25 -19.23
C ALA A 207 -5.95 -6.73 -20.23
N GLY A 208 -4.64 -6.77 -19.91
CA GLY A 208 -3.58 -6.21 -20.75
C GLY A 208 -3.52 -4.68 -20.79
N GLU A 209 -4.26 -4.01 -19.90
CA GLU A 209 -4.33 -2.55 -19.81
C GLU A 209 -2.96 -1.96 -19.43
N TYR A 210 -2.67 -0.74 -19.91
CA TYR A 210 -1.39 -0.03 -19.70
C TYR A 210 -0.13 -0.78 -20.21
N GLY A 211 -0.30 -1.86 -20.98
CA GLY A 211 0.82 -2.65 -21.52
C GLY A 211 1.40 -3.67 -20.54
N TYR A 212 0.71 -3.96 -19.44
CA TYR A 212 1.12 -4.96 -18.44
C TYR A 212 0.27 -6.21 -18.52
N GLU A 213 0.85 -7.37 -18.17
CA GLU A 213 0.11 -8.64 -18.06
C GLU A 213 -0.95 -8.54 -16.95
N LYS A 214 -0.56 -7.89 -15.85
CA LYS A 214 -1.46 -7.51 -14.76
C LYS A 214 -0.98 -6.23 -14.11
N HIS A 215 -1.90 -5.46 -13.57
CA HIS A 215 -1.58 -4.27 -12.79
C HIS A 215 -2.54 -4.09 -11.62
N MET A 216 -2.11 -3.29 -10.65
CA MET A 216 -2.95 -2.79 -9.57
C MET A 216 -2.74 -1.29 -9.36
N ILE A 217 -3.80 -0.60 -8.95
CA ILE A 217 -3.77 0.77 -8.45
C ILE A 217 -4.30 0.78 -7.03
N VAL A 218 -3.45 1.19 -6.10
CA VAL A 218 -3.76 1.26 -4.67
C VAL A 218 -3.99 2.71 -4.28
N TYR A 219 -5.04 2.94 -3.51
CA TYR A 219 -5.45 4.21 -2.95
C TYR A 219 -5.60 4.03 -1.45
N ILE A 220 -5.00 4.94 -0.68
CA ILE A 220 -5.17 5.03 0.77
C ILE A 220 -5.53 6.48 1.09
N ALA A 221 -6.62 6.68 1.82
CA ALA A 221 -7.10 8.00 2.22
C ALA A 221 -7.36 8.08 3.71
N ASN A 222 -7.24 9.29 4.24
CA ASN A 222 -7.62 9.66 5.61
C ASN A 222 -6.92 8.84 6.71
N LEU A 223 -5.64 8.49 6.52
CA LEU A 223 -4.84 8.00 7.63
C LEU A 223 -4.69 9.11 8.68
N PRO A 224 -4.87 8.79 9.98
CA PRO A 224 -4.72 9.77 11.05
C PRO A 224 -3.27 10.22 11.13
N LEU A 225 -3.09 11.52 11.23
CA LEU A 225 -1.76 12.11 11.42
C LEU A 225 -1.31 11.91 12.86
N ALA A 226 -0.08 11.45 13.01
CA ALA A 226 0.57 11.41 14.31
C ALA A 226 0.96 12.83 14.75
N ASP A 227 1.27 12.99 16.05
CA ASP A 227 1.93 14.19 16.54
C ASP A 227 3.24 14.41 15.75
N PRO A 228 3.48 15.61 15.17
CA PRO A 228 4.70 15.90 14.41
C PRO A 228 6.00 15.69 15.21
N LEU A 229 5.96 15.80 16.54
CA LEU A 229 7.11 15.54 17.42
C LEU A 229 7.38 14.05 17.63
N VAL A 230 6.38 13.19 17.37
CA VAL A 230 6.48 11.73 17.51
C VAL A 230 6.81 11.10 16.16
N ASN A 231 6.09 11.48 15.10
CA ASN A 231 6.33 10.98 13.75
C ASN A 231 6.10 12.12 12.73
N PRO A 232 7.16 12.89 12.37
CA PRO A 232 7.06 13.97 11.41
C PRO A 232 6.75 13.47 9.99
N TYR A 233 6.98 12.19 9.69
CA TYR A 233 6.76 11.60 8.37
C TYR A 233 5.47 10.76 8.32
N SER A 234 4.51 11.01 9.21
CA SER A 234 3.21 10.33 9.16
C SER A 234 2.52 10.59 7.82
N MET A 235 2.13 9.50 7.16
CA MET A 235 1.44 9.53 5.87
C MET A 235 -0.06 9.76 6.08
N LYS A 236 -0.66 10.64 5.27
CA LYS A 236 -2.11 10.88 5.26
C LYS A 236 -2.80 10.11 4.14
N THR A 237 -2.22 10.17 2.94
CA THR A 237 -2.76 9.55 1.73
C THR A 237 -1.66 8.94 0.88
N LEU A 238 -2.02 7.93 0.08
CA LEU A 238 -1.15 7.27 -0.89
C LEU A 238 -1.96 6.97 -2.16
N LYS A 239 -1.35 7.21 -3.32
CA LYS A 239 -1.79 6.61 -4.58
C LYS A 239 -0.60 5.96 -5.26
N MET A 240 -0.73 4.68 -5.60
CA MET A 240 0.36 3.89 -6.17
C MET A 240 -0.15 2.99 -7.30
N PHE A 241 0.60 2.92 -8.39
CA PHE A 241 0.45 1.94 -9.45
C PHE A 241 1.55 0.89 -9.33
N ALA A 242 1.23 -0.38 -9.57
CA ALA A 242 2.19 -1.45 -9.80
C ALA A 242 1.76 -2.31 -10.99
N GLY A 243 2.64 -2.46 -11.98
CA GLY A 243 2.39 -3.22 -13.20
C GLY A 243 3.45 -4.29 -13.43
N LYS A 244 3.04 -5.49 -13.82
CA LYS A 244 3.94 -6.62 -14.07
C LYS A 244 3.94 -7.01 -15.55
N SER A 245 5.15 -7.20 -16.09
CA SER A 245 5.38 -7.78 -17.42
C SER A 245 6.55 -8.77 -17.32
N GLY A 246 6.27 -10.06 -17.40
CA GLY A 246 7.27 -11.11 -17.22
C GLY A 246 8.03 -10.98 -15.89
N ASN A 247 9.35 -10.85 -15.97
CA ASN A 247 10.23 -10.76 -14.80
C ASN A 247 10.30 -9.35 -14.17
N VAL A 248 9.69 -8.34 -14.79
CA VAL A 248 9.80 -6.94 -14.33
C VAL A 248 8.51 -6.45 -13.70
N VAL A 249 8.65 -5.69 -12.62
CA VAL A 249 7.57 -4.95 -11.97
C VAL A 249 7.95 -3.47 -11.97
N ASP A 250 7.07 -2.65 -12.54
CA ASP A 250 7.19 -1.20 -12.52
C ASP A 250 6.21 -0.62 -11.52
N VAL A 251 6.68 0.34 -10.73
CA VAL A 251 5.93 0.96 -9.64
C VAL A 251 6.10 2.46 -9.74
N TYR A 252 5.01 3.20 -9.64
CA TYR A 252 5.09 4.65 -9.46
C TYR A 252 3.95 5.12 -8.59
N GLY A 253 4.15 6.23 -7.91
CA GLY A 253 3.16 6.69 -6.95
C GLY A 253 3.54 7.97 -6.27
N ASN A 254 2.68 8.36 -5.36
CA ASN A 254 2.86 9.55 -4.56
C ASN A 254 2.18 9.36 -3.21
N SER A 255 2.81 9.77 -2.13
CA SER A 255 2.23 9.83 -0.78
C SER A 255 2.34 11.23 -0.19
N ASP A 256 1.31 11.66 0.54
CA ASP A 256 1.27 12.96 1.22
C ASP A 256 1.67 12.84 2.70
N HIS A 257 2.58 13.70 3.13
CA HIS A 257 3.08 13.79 4.49
C HIS A 257 2.99 15.25 4.98
N PRO A 258 1.82 15.67 5.50
CA PRO A 258 1.58 17.05 5.93
C PRO A 258 2.56 17.56 6.99
N ASN A 259 3.03 16.66 7.86
CA ASN A 259 3.93 16.98 8.97
C ASN A 259 5.41 16.99 8.55
N ALA A 260 5.73 16.52 7.34
CA ALA A 260 7.11 16.34 6.92
C ALA A 260 7.84 17.68 6.89
N LYS A 261 9.01 17.71 7.50
CA LYS A 261 9.91 18.86 7.62
C LYS A 261 11.34 18.36 7.52
N PHE A 262 12.22 19.14 6.90
CA PHE A 262 13.65 18.81 6.80
C PHE A 262 14.50 19.83 7.56
N TYR A 263 14.95 20.92 6.93
CA TYR A 263 15.89 21.87 7.53
C TYR A 263 15.27 23.23 7.86
N ASN A 264 14.50 23.80 6.93
CA ASN A 264 13.87 25.10 7.13
C ASN A 264 12.49 24.95 7.82
N ALA A 265 11.69 26.02 7.86
CA ALA A 265 10.35 25.99 8.48
C ALA A 265 9.25 25.36 7.60
N ASP A 266 9.55 25.00 6.35
CA ASP A 266 8.56 24.43 5.44
C ASP A 266 8.08 23.06 5.92
N THR A 267 6.76 22.87 5.88
CA THR A 267 6.10 21.60 6.18
C THR A 267 5.12 21.20 5.09
N GLY A 268 4.92 19.90 4.89
CA GLY A 268 4.01 19.38 3.88
C GLY A 268 4.75 19.04 2.60
N PHE A 269 5.19 17.81 2.52
CA PHE A 269 5.91 17.27 1.39
C PHE A 269 5.31 15.95 0.98
N ASN A 270 5.39 15.70 -0.31
CA ASN A 270 5.01 14.44 -0.89
C ASN A 270 6.26 13.63 -1.21
N TRP A 271 6.15 12.30 -1.16
CA TRP A 271 7.13 11.42 -1.74
C TRP A 271 6.60 10.99 -3.09
N ALA A 272 7.01 11.69 -4.15
CA ALA A 272 6.72 11.28 -5.52
C ALA A 272 7.79 10.29 -5.97
N PHE A 273 7.39 9.13 -6.50
CA PHE A 273 8.34 8.07 -6.80
C PHE A 273 8.05 7.29 -8.07
N ALA A 274 9.12 6.79 -8.67
CA ALA A 274 9.14 5.87 -9.80
C ALA A 274 10.21 4.81 -9.55
N ALA A 275 9.88 3.55 -9.77
CA ALA A 275 10.76 2.42 -9.53
C ALA A 275 10.49 1.30 -10.53
N SER A 276 11.53 0.53 -10.82
CA SER A 276 11.45 -0.70 -11.59
C SER A 276 12.29 -1.77 -10.90
N ALA A 277 11.79 -3.00 -10.85
CA ALA A 277 12.48 -4.10 -10.20
C ALA A 277 12.36 -5.41 -10.98
N LYS A 278 13.39 -6.24 -10.84
CA LYS A 278 13.37 -7.62 -11.34
C LYS A 278 13.05 -8.58 -10.22
N TYR A 279 12.10 -9.46 -10.49
CA TYR A 279 11.62 -10.43 -9.52
C TYR A 279 12.65 -11.52 -9.24
N THR A 280 13.22 -12.13 -10.29
CA THR A 280 14.14 -13.28 -10.16
C THR A 280 15.46 -12.88 -9.50
N GLU A 281 16.03 -11.74 -9.89
CA GLU A 281 17.29 -11.24 -9.37
C GLU A 281 17.14 -10.49 -8.03
N ASN A 282 15.90 -10.14 -7.67
CA ASN A 282 15.57 -9.29 -6.53
C ASN A 282 16.47 -8.04 -6.45
N ILE A 283 16.47 -7.29 -7.55
CA ILE A 283 17.15 -6.01 -7.69
C ILE A 283 16.15 -4.95 -8.13
N GLY A 284 16.41 -3.70 -7.75
CA GLY A 284 15.55 -2.59 -8.12
C GLY A 284 16.29 -1.28 -8.27
N VAL A 285 15.65 -0.36 -8.96
CA VAL A 285 16.11 1.02 -9.14
C VAL A 285 14.92 1.95 -8.87
N ALA A 286 15.17 3.05 -8.18
CA ALA A 286 14.11 3.99 -7.83
C ALA A 286 14.58 5.45 -7.81
N GLU A 287 13.63 6.34 -8.07
CA GLU A 287 13.77 7.77 -7.92
C GLU A 287 12.72 8.31 -6.98
N VAL A 288 13.11 9.34 -6.23
CA VAL A 288 12.24 10.03 -5.28
C VAL A 288 12.40 11.52 -5.45
N GLY A 289 11.26 12.17 -5.65
CA GLY A 289 11.09 13.60 -5.54
C GLY A 289 10.35 13.95 -4.26
N LEU A 290 10.62 15.16 -3.77
CA LEU A 290 10.00 15.76 -2.59
C LEU A 290 9.22 17.04 -2.95
N PRO A 291 8.25 17.01 -3.89
CA PRO A 291 7.46 18.19 -4.19
C PRO A 291 6.57 18.58 -2.98
N ARG A 292 6.20 19.86 -2.88
CA ARG A 292 5.24 20.33 -1.88
C ARG A 292 3.87 19.69 -2.11
N SER A 293 3.12 19.42 -1.04
CA SER A 293 1.76 18.83 -1.12
C SER A 293 0.76 19.66 -1.94
N THR A 294 1.04 20.94 -2.13
CA THR A 294 0.24 21.89 -2.94
C THR A 294 0.65 21.94 -4.41
N SER A 295 1.68 21.20 -4.82
CA SER A 295 2.20 21.24 -6.18
C SER A 295 1.18 20.66 -7.17
N THR A 296 0.96 21.37 -8.27
CA THR A 296 0.11 20.97 -9.40
C THR A 296 0.91 20.31 -10.53
N ALA A 297 2.20 20.04 -10.33
CA ALA A 297 3.05 19.42 -11.34
C ALA A 297 2.54 18.02 -11.70
N THR A 298 2.55 17.71 -13.00
CA THR A 298 2.10 16.43 -13.56
C THR A 298 3.19 15.73 -14.37
N ASP A 299 4.35 16.38 -14.54
CA ASP A 299 5.44 15.90 -15.37
C ASP A 299 6.64 15.41 -14.54
N ARG A 300 7.37 14.45 -15.09
CA ARG A 300 8.55 13.83 -14.47
C ARG A 300 9.65 14.83 -14.15
N GLU A 301 9.88 15.81 -15.02
CA GLU A 301 10.94 16.82 -14.84
C GLU A 301 10.71 17.60 -13.55
N ASN A 302 9.50 18.16 -13.35
CA ASN A 302 9.19 18.88 -12.13
C ASN A 302 9.12 17.96 -10.91
N LEU A 303 8.56 16.75 -11.05
CA LEU A 303 8.34 15.85 -9.91
C LEU A 303 9.61 15.17 -9.41
N LEU A 304 10.45 14.67 -10.31
CA LEU A 304 11.60 13.80 -9.96
C LEU A 304 12.96 14.44 -10.22
N VAL A 305 13.06 15.46 -11.09
CA VAL A 305 14.33 16.14 -11.38
C VAL A 305 14.45 17.45 -10.60
N THR A 306 13.58 18.42 -10.87
CA THR A 306 13.57 19.72 -10.17
C THR A 306 13.38 19.54 -8.67
N ASN A 307 12.35 18.78 -8.29
CA ASN A 307 12.07 18.46 -6.89
C ASN A 307 12.74 17.15 -6.45
N SER A 308 13.82 16.71 -7.10
CA SER A 308 14.60 15.55 -6.62
C SER A 308 14.97 15.73 -5.15
N MET A 309 15.06 14.61 -4.43
CA MET A 309 15.44 14.60 -3.02
C MET A 309 16.69 15.43 -2.74
N ARG A 310 17.75 15.25 -3.55
CA ARG A 310 18.98 16.04 -3.44
C ARG A 310 18.72 17.54 -3.57
N ASN A 311 17.95 17.96 -4.57
CA ASN A 311 17.72 19.37 -4.84
C ASN A 311 16.92 20.03 -3.71
N VAL A 312 15.84 19.39 -3.24
CA VAL A 312 15.02 19.91 -2.15
C VAL A 312 15.84 20.03 -0.86
N LEU A 313 16.58 19.00 -0.48
CA LEU A 313 17.42 19.03 0.72
C LEU A 313 18.56 20.05 0.59
N SER A 314 19.23 20.13 -0.56
CA SER A 314 20.30 21.11 -0.80
C SER A 314 19.78 22.54 -0.67
N ASN A 315 18.64 22.84 -1.31
CA ASN A 315 18.04 24.17 -1.29
C ASN A 315 17.71 24.60 0.15
N GLN A 316 17.09 23.72 0.94
CA GLN A 316 16.79 24.06 2.33
C GLN A 316 18.05 24.19 3.20
N ILE A 317 19.09 23.40 2.97
CA ILE A 317 20.37 23.54 3.68
C ILE A 317 21.00 24.91 3.42
N TYR A 318 21.06 25.34 2.15
CA TYR A 318 21.63 26.66 1.81
C TYR A 318 20.74 27.83 2.25
N GLU A 319 19.43 27.63 2.39
CA GLU A 319 18.55 28.65 2.97
C GLU A 319 18.86 28.87 4.46
N VAL A 320 19.07 27.79 5.22
CA VAL A 320 19.35 27.85 6.66
C VAL A 320 20.81 28.23 6.94
N TRP A 321 21.75 27.74 6.13
CA TRP A 321 23.19 27.99 6.26
C TRP A 321 23.80 28.46 4.94
N PRO A 322 23.61 29.74 4.54
CA PRO A 322 24.04 30.24 3.22
C PRO A 322 25.55 30.19 2.94
N THR A 323 26.38 30.08 3.98
CA THR A 323 27.84 30.11 3.88
C THR A 323 28.50 28.74 4.05
N ILE A 324 27.71 27.66 4.19
CA ILE A 324 28.24 26.30 4.26
C ILE A 324 28.96 25.94 2.96
N SER A 325 30.07 25.21 3.03
CA SER A 325 30.81 24.85 1.82
C SER A 325 30.05 23.83 0.97
N THR A 326 30.12 24.01 -0.34
CA THR A 326 29.48 23.11 -1.30
C THR A 326 29.98 21.68 -1.20
N GLU A 327 31.25 21.51 -0.88
CA GLU A 327 31.88 20.20 -0.66
C GLU A 327 31.25 19.49 0.54
N SER A 328 30.98 20.21 1.63
CA SER A 328 30.34 19.64 2.83
C SER A 328 28.91 19.20 2.53
N VAL A 329 28.13 20.03 1.83
CA VAL A 329 26.75 19.68 1.45
C VAL A 329 26.73 18.48 0.51
N ASN A 330 27.63 18.45 -0.47
CA ASN A 330 27.73 17.33 -1.41
C ASN A 330 28.14 16.02 -0.73
N ALA A 331 29.08 16.08 0.23
CA ALA A 331 29.47 14.91 1.01
C ALA A 331 28.32 14.42 1.91
N TYR A 332 27.59 15.34 2.53
CA TYR A 332 26.47 15.03 3.40
C TYR A 332 25.27 14.43 2.64
N LEU A 333 25.00 14.95 1.43
CA LEU A 333 23.91 14.52 0.57
C LEU A 333 24.33 13.49 -0.50
N PHE A 334 25.51 12.88 -0.38
CA PHE A 334 26.04 11.98 -1.42
C PHE A 334 25.06 10.87 -1.81
N ASN A 335 24.42 10.23 -0.83
CA ASN A 335 23.48 9.14 -1.05
C ASN A 335 22.08 9.58 -1.52
N THR A 336 21.83 10.87 -1.71
CA THR A 336 20.52 11.40 -2.18
C THR A 336 20.43 11.51 -3.70
N GLN A 337 21.51 11.11 -4.40
CA GLN A 337 21.58 11.19 -5.85
C GLN A 337 20.63 10.19 -6.50
N ALA A 338 19.82 10.70 -7.43
CA ALA A 338 18.94 9.88 -8.25
C ALA A 338 19.73 9.23 -9.41
N PRO A 339 19.42 7.98 -9.77
CA PRO A 339 18.52 7.05 -9.08
C PRO A 339 19.23 6.31 -7.92
N GLY A 340 18.45 5.78 -6.99
CA GLY A 340 18.92 4.82 -5.98
C GLY A 340 18.80 3.38 -6.49
N TYR A 341 19.79 2.55 -6.17
CA TYR A 341 19.89 1.15 -6.60
C TYR A 341 19.82 0.21 -5.40
N PHE A 342 19.11 -0.91 -5.56
CA PHE A 342 18.80 -1.86 -4.49
C PHE A 342 19.06 -3.30 -4.91
N ASN A 343 19.36 -4.15 -3.95
CA ASN A 343 19.36 -5.60 -4.09
C ASN A 343 18.72 -6.26 -2.86
N ASN A 344 18.80 -7.59 -2.75
CA ASN A 344 18.27 -8.34 -1.61
C ASN A 344 18.85 -7.91 -0.23
N GLY A 345 19.97 -7.19 -0.21
CA GLY A 345 20.60 -6.65 1.00
C GLY A 345 20.20 -5.21 1.35
N GLY A 346 19.37 -4.55 0.52
CA GLY A 346 18.97 -3.15 0.72
C GLY A 346 19.59 -2.20 -0.30
N PHE A 347 19.81 -0.94 0.09
CA PHE A 347 20.43 0.08 -0.75
C PHE A 347 21.89 -0.28 -1.08
N VAL A 348 22.29 -0.06 -2.33
CA VAL A 348 23.62 -0.42 -2.85
C VAL A 348 24.38 0.81 -3.34
N ALA A 349 23.71 1.71 -4.06
CA ALA A 349 24.34 2.88 -4.67
C ALA A 349 23.30 3.97 -4.97
N ALA A 350 23.78 5.20 -5.14
CA ALA A 350 23.00 6.35 -5.60
C ALA A 350 23.72 7.03 -6.78
N GLY A 351 22.95 7.51 -7.76
CA GLY A 351 23.42 8.25 -8.94
C GLY A 351 24.13 7.42 -10.01
N THR A 352 24.96 6.45 -9.61
CA THR A 352 25.73 5.61 -10.54
C THR A 352 25.32 4.15 -10.41
N SER A 353 25.01 3.51 -11.55
CA SER A 353 24.65 2.10 -11.60
C SER A 353 25.79 1.20 -11.07
N PRO A 354 25.49 0.21 -10.22
CA PRO A 354 26.48 -0.72 -9.70
C PRO A 354 26.81 -1.86 -10.69
N GLY A 355 26.10 -1.98 -11.82
CA GLY A 355 26.40 -3.00 -12.85
C GLY A 355 25.33 -3.12 -13.93
N THR A 356 25.67 -3.80 -15.02
CA THR A 356 24.81 -3.91 -16.22
C THR A 356 23.51 -4.67 -15.99
N GLN A 357 23.40 -5.42 -14.89
CA GLN A 357 22.16 -6.10 -14.51
C GLN A 357 20.99 -5.12 -14.24
N TYR A 358 21.28 -3.84 -14.02
CA TYR A 358 20.29 -2.78 -13.76
C TYR A 358 19.86 -2.00 -15.02
N ASP A 359 20.56 -2.14 -16.15
CA ASP A 359 20.40 -1.23 -17.30
C ASP A 359 18.97 -1.19 -17.86
N ASP A 360 18.30 -2.34 -17.89
CA ASP A 360 16.93 -2.45 -18.39
C ASP A 360 15.90 -1.83 -17.45
N ILE A 361 15.98 -2.09 -16.14
CA ILE A 361 15.09 -1.50 -15.15
C ILE A 361 15.34 0.00 -14.98
N ASP A 362 16.58 0.47 -15.16
CA ASP A 362 16.89 1.90 -15.13
C ASP A 362 16.24 2.65 -16.30
N THR A 363 16.34 2.08 -17.50
CA THR A 363 15.67 2.61 -18.70
C THR A 363 14.14 2.58 -18.56
N ARG A 364 13.57 1.53 -17.95
CA ARG A 364 12.11 1.41 -17.76
C ARG A 364 11.59 2.46 -16.81
N LYS A 365 12.26 2.66 -15.67
CA LYS A 365 11.93 3.69 -14.67
C LYS A 365 11.77 5.07 -15.30
N ASP A 366 12.58 5.41 -16.30
CA ASP A 366 12.52 6.72 -16.96
C ASP A 366 11.21 7.01 -17.69
N ASN A 367 10.45 5.98 -18.03
CA ASN A 367 9.14 6.11 -18.67
C ASN A 367 7.99 6.22 -17.66
N LEU A 368 8.28 6.19 -16.36
CA LEU A 368 7.29 6.25 -15.29
C LEU A 368 7.17 7.68 -14.77
N THR A 369 5.93 8.17 -14.65
CA THR A 369 5.63 9.51 -14.12
C THR A 369 4.74 9.38 -12.88
N PRO A 370 5.20 9.88 -11.70
CA PRO A 370 4.41 9.86 -10.48
C PRO A 370 3.09 10.61 -10.59
N TYR A 371 2.14 10.32 -9.70
CA TYR A 371 0.90 11.08 -9.62
C TYR A 371 1.12 12.52 -9.12
N CYS A 372 0.25 13.43 -9.57
CA CYS A 372 0.25 14.84 -9.17
C CYS A 372 0.10 14.98 -7.63
N PRO A 373 0.96 15.75 -6.95
CA PRO A 373 0.93 15.88 -5.48
C PRO A 373 -0.42 16.37 -4.95
N VAL A 374 -0.95 17.47 -5.48
CA VAL A 374 -2.21 18.06 -4.97
C VAL A 374 -3.42 17.14 -5.15
N THR A 375 -3.42 16.25 -6.15
CA THR A 375 -4.53 15.31 -6.34
C THR A 375 -4.45 14.16 -5.34
N VAL A 376 -3.25 13.73 -4.96
CA VAL A 376 -3.05 12.72 -3.92
C VAL A 376 -3.31 13.29 -2.53
N THR A 377 -2.88 14.52 -2.25
CA THR A 377 -3.17 15.21 -0.98
C THR A 377 -4.67 15.34 -0.70
N ASN A 378 -5.46 15.58 -1.75
CA ASN A 378 -6.91 15.72 -1.68
C ASN A 378 -7.66 14.42 -2.04
N LEU A 379 -6.96 13.28 -2.05
CA LEU A 379 -7.56 11.98 -2.37
C LEU A 379 -8.66 11.65 -1.35
N THR A 380 -9.85 11.37 -1.87
CA THR A 380 -10.97 10.80 -1.12
C THR A 380 -11.34 9.44 -1.72
N ILE A 381 -11.93 8.59 -0.88
CA ILE A 381 -12.45 7.28 -1.28
C ILE A 381 -13.87 7.21 -0.74
N GLU A 382 -14.79 6.76 -1.57
CA GLU A 382 -16.21 6.62 -1.23
C GLU A 382 -16.70 5.26 -1.72
N PHE A 383 -17.58 4.64 -0.93
CA PHE A 383 -18.35 3.49 -1.40
C PHE A 383 -19.38 3.93 -2.46
N LYS A 384 -19.86 2.99 -3.27
CA LYS A 384 -20.99 3.21 -4.19
C LYS A 384 -22.25 3.69 -3.46
#